data_AF-A0A3R7F9K6-F1
#
_entry.id   AF-A0A3R7F9K6-F1
#
_cell.length_a   1.000
_cell.length_b   1.000
_cell.length_c   1.000
_cell.angle_alpha   90.00
_cell.angle_beta   90.00
_cell.angle_gamma   90.00
#
_symmetry.space_group_name_H-M   'P 1'
#
loop_
_entity.id
_entity.type
_entity.pdbx_description
1 polymer ?
#
loop_
_entity_poly.entity_id
_entity_poly.type
_entity_poly.pdbx_seq_one_letter_code
_entity_poly.pdbx_strand_id
1 'polypeptide(L)'
;MKTIAAFAALALAPVAVEGHGRLVTPPHRGYIGKLPKYAPFVPPNWSDNSLNAGGVGATKDGQYGICGDPFTQASPRAHETGGTYGRFPQYGANVTGACYAPGAAMNLKVQLTANH
;
A
#
# COMPACT_ATOMS: atom_id res chain seq x y z
N MET A 1 -28.35 11.72 -34.48
CA MET A 1 -28.58 11.94 -33.03
C MET A 1 -28.26 10.72 -32.18
N LYS A 2 -28.79 9.52 -32.47
CA LYS A 2 -28.48 8.28 -31.69
C LYS A 2 -26.98 7.91 -31.65
N THR A 3 -26.26 8.10 -32.76
CA THR A 3 -24.81 7.81 -32.85
C THR A 3 -23.95 8.78 -32.04
N ILE A 4 -24.33 10.06 -32.00
CA ILE A 4 -23.64 11.09 -31.20
C ILE A 4 -23.85 10.83 -29.70
N ALA A 5 -25.06 10.45 -29.30
CA ALA A 5 -25.37 10.09 -27.91
C ALA A 5 -24.61 8.83 -27.45
N ALA A 6 -24.43 7.83 -28.32
CA ALA A 6 -23.65 6.64 -28.03
C ALA A 6 -22.14 6.92 -27.88
N PHE A 7 -21.58 7.79 -28.73
CA PHE A 7 -20.18 8.24 -28.60
C PHE A 7 -19.95 9.05 -27.31
N ALA A 8 -20.90 9.93 -26.94
CA ALA A 8 -20.82 10.69 -25.70
C ALA A 8 -20.91 9.81 -24.44
N ALA A 9 -21.73 8.75 -24.46
CA ALA A 9 -21.85 7.82 -23.35
C ALA A 9 -20.58 6.97 -23.13
N LEU A 10 -19.87 6.59 -24.19
CA LEU A 10 -18.62 5.84 -24.09
C LEU A 10 -17.46 6.69 -23.55
N ALA A 11 -17.45 8.00 -23.84
CA ALA A 11 -16.47 8.94 -23.31
C ALA A 11 -16.65 9.24 -21.80
N LEU A 12 -17.83 8.94 -21.24
CA LEU A 12 -18.17 9.10 -19.82
C LEU A 12 -17.98 7.81 -19.01
N ALA A 13 -17.52 6.71 -19.63
CA ALA A 13 -17.24 5.49 -18.91
C ALA A 13 -16.07 5.73 -17.93
N PRO A 14 -16.24 5.47 -16.63
CA PRO A 14 -15.15 5.62 -15.67
C PRO A 14 -14.07 4.60 -16.02
N VAL A 15 -12.90 5.09 -16.44
CA VAL A 15 -11.69 4.29 -16.54
C VAL A 15 -11.23 3.98 -15.12
N ALA A 16 -11.31 2.71 -14.72
CA ALA A 16 -10.68 2.26 -13.49
C ALA A 16 -9.17 2.28 -13.72
N VAL A 17 -8.51 3.31 -13.17
CA VAL A 17 -7.06 3.41 -13.19
C VAL A 17 -6.53 2.58 -12.03
N GLU A 18 -5.84 1.48 -12.33
CA GLU A 18 -5.18 0.68 -11.30
C GLU A 18 -3.75 1.20 -11.14
N GLY A 19 -3.45 1.90 -10.05
CA GLY A 19 -2.12 2.42 -9.81
C GLY A 19 -1.22 1.42 -9.10
N HIS A 20 0.05 1.36 -9.45
CA HIS A 20 1.06 0.92 -8.49
C HIS A 20 1.56 2.14 -7.71
N GLY A 21 1.72 1.98 -6.40
CA GLY A 21 2.15 3.09 -5.56
C GLY A 21 2.37 2.71 -4.11
N ARG A 22 2.90 3.67 -3.36
CA ARG A 22 3.26 3.50 -1.95
C ARG A 22 3.09 4.79 -1.16
N LEU A 23 2.83 4.65 0.13
CA LEU A 23 2.84 5.78 1.07
C LEU A 23 4.27 6.06 1.55
N VAL A 24 4.83 7.18 1.11
CA VAL A 24 6.20 7.61 1.40
C VAL A 24 6.30 8.32 2.75
N THR A 25 5.27 9.10 3.12
CA THR A 25 5.26 9.87 4.37
C THR A 25 3.88 9.84 5.03
N PRO A 26 3.78 9.39 6.30
CA PRO A 26 4.79 8.59 7.00
C PRO A 26 5.09 7.29 6.21
N PRO A 27 6.33 6.77 6.24
CA PRO A 27 6.66 5.61 5.43
C PRO A 27 5.84 4.38 5.85
N HIS A 28 5.11 3.78 4.93
CA HIS A 28 4.43 2.51 5.21
C HIS A 28 5.43 1.37 5.42
N ARG A 29 4.96 0.28 6.02
CA ARG A 29 5.77 -0.87 6.42
C ARG A 29 6.56 -1.49 5.26
N GLY A 30 6.01 -1.54 4.05
CA GLY A 30 6.74 -2.07 2.89
C GLY A 30 7.92 -1.20 2.47
N TYR A 31 7.76 0.13 2.52
CA TYR A 31 8.79 1.07 2.09
C TYR A 31 9.84 1.36 3.16
N ILE A 32 9.50 1.27 4.46
CA ILE A 32 10.33 1.79 5.55
C ILE A 32 11.74 1.19 5.56
N GLY A 33 11.90 -0.11 5.23
CA GLY A 33 13.21 -0.78 5.16
C GLY A 33 14.13 -0.29 4.04
N LYS A 34 13.62 0.46 3.05
CA LYS A 34 14.44 1.10 2.01
C LYS A 34 15.04 2.43 2.45
N LEU A 35 14.61 2.98 3.57
CA LEU A 35 15.11 4.26 4.06
C LEU A 35 16.45 4.06 4.81
N PRO A 36 17.47 4.90 4.58
CA PRO A 36 18.79 4.75 5.21
C PRO A 36 18.75 4.63 6.75
N LYS A 37 17.81 5.34 7.40
CA LYS A 37 17.60 5.29 8.85
C LYS A 37 17.18 3.90 9.36
N TYR A 38 16.46 3.12 8.56
CA TYR A 38 15.84 1.86 8.97
C TYR A 38 16.47 0.64 8.29
N ALA A 39 17.18 0.82 7.18
CA ALA A 39 17.82 -0.26 6.42
C ALA A 39 18.72 -1.21 7.25
N PRO A 40 19.43 -0.75 8.30
CA PRO A 40 20.18 -1.66 9.18
C PRO A 40 19.30 -2.55 10.07
N PHE A 41 18.01 -2.22 10.23
CA PHE A 41 17.13 -2.81 11.24
C PHE A 41 15.84 -3.41 10.69
N VAL A 42 15.47 -3.11 9.44
CA VAL A 42 14.23 -3.57 8.80
C VAL A 42 14.57 -4.05 7.39
N PRO A 43 14.20 -5.29 7.01
CA PRO A 43 14.49 -5.78 5.67
C PRO A 43 13.73 -4.96 4.62
N PRO A 44 14.33 -4.67 3.45
CA PRO A 44 13.63 -3.99 2.37
C PRO A 44 12.59 -4.91 1.72
N ASN A 45 11.37 -4.41 1.49
CA ASN A 45 10.44 -5.02 0.54
C ASN A 45 10.68 -4.39 -0.84
N TRP A 46 11.21 -5.16 -1.80
CA TRP A 46 11.49 -4.63 -3.13
C TRP A 46 10.23 -4.32 -3.95
N SER A 47 9.11 -4.97 -3.64
CA SER A 47 7.79 -4.83 -4.25
C SER A 47 6.82 -4.00 -3.38
N ASP A 48 7.34 -3.04 -2.64
CA ASP A 48 6.59 -2.19 -1.70
C ASP A 48 5.52 -1.32 -2.37
N ASN A 49 5.62 -1.11 -3.68
CA ASN A 49 4.64 -0.39 -4.50
C ASN A 49 3.52 -1.29 -5.08
N SER A 50 3.52 -2.59 -4.77
CA SER A 50 2.57 -3.59 -5.31
C SER A 50 1.75 -4.27 -4.20
N LEU A 51 1.39 -3.55 -3.13
CA LEU A 51 0.55 -4.10 -2.04
C LEU A 51 -0.94 -4.09 -2.42
N ASN A 52 -1.28 -4.84 -3.46
CA ASN A 52 -2.62 -4.91 -4.07
C ASN A 52 -3.45 -6.12 -3.59
N ALA A 53 -3.23 -6.58 -2.35
CA ALA A 53 -3.93 -7.70 -1.73
C ALA A 53 -3.92 -9.02 -2.53
N GLY A 54 -2.88 -9.23 -3.34
CA GLY A 54 -2.74 -10.43 -4.19
C GLY A 54 -3.33 -10.27 -5.60
N GLY A 55 -3.78 -9.08 -5.96
CA GLY A 55 -4.30 -8.74 -7.28
C GLY A 55 -5.76 -9.09 -7.49
N VAL A 56 -6.29 -8.70 -8.67
CA VAL A 56 -7.72 -8.77 -9.01
C VAL A 56 -8.36 -10.16 -8.82
N GLY A 57 -7.59 -11.23 -9.02
CA GLY A 57 -8.08 -12.60 -8.80
C GLY A 57 -8.29 -12.93 -7.31
N ALA A 58 -7.43 -12.40 -6.44
CA ALA A 58 -7.51 -12.61 -4.99
C ALA A 58 -8.56 -11.72 -4.32
N THR A 59 -8.84 -10.54 -4.89
CA THR A 59 -9.76 -9.54 -4.33
C THR A 59 -11.18 -9.61 -4.91
N LYS A 60 -11.46 -10.58 -5.78
CA LYS A 60 -12.75 -10.73 -6.49
C LYS A 60 -13.98 -10.77 -5.57
N ASP A 61 -13.81 -11.28 -4.34
CA ASP A 61 -14.88 -11.40 -3.34
C ASP A 61 -14.87 -10.24 -2.32
N GLY A 62 -14.13 -9.15 -2.60
CA GLY A 62 -14.04 -7.97 -1.75
C GLY A 62 -13.19 -8.14 -0.49
N GLN A 63 -12.35 -9.18 -0.42
CA GLN A 63 -11.51 -9.47 0.73
C GLN A 63 -10.11 -8.86 0.58
N TYR A 64 -9.64 -8.18 1.63
CA TYR A 64 -8.35 -7.48 1.65
C TYR A 64 -7.66 -7.68 3.00
N GLY A 65 -6.34 -7.92 3.00
CA GLY A 65 -5.55 -7.78 4.21
C GLY A 65 -5.42 -6.29 4.58
N ILE A 66 -5.44 -5.98 5.88
CA ILE A 66 -5.56 -4.58 6.35
C ILE A 66 -4.37 -3.71 5.92
N CYS A 67 -3.23 -4.34 5.63
CA CYS A 67 -1.99 -3.68 5.23
C CYS A 67 -1.59 -3.95 3.77
N GLY A 68 -2.53 -4.41 2.93
CA GLY A 68 -2.33 -4.64 1.49
C GLY A 68 -1.74 -6.02 1.12
N ASP A 69 -1.53 -6.88 2.11
CA ASP A 69 -1.25 -8.30 1.91
C ASP A 69 -2.51 -9.08 1.48
N PRO A 70 -2.39 -10.22 0.77
CA PRO A 70 -3.53 -11.07 0.45
C PRO A 70 -4.31 -11.53 1.69
N PHE A 71 -5.65 -11.44 1.64
CA PHE A 71 -6.51 -11.83 2.76
C PHE A 71 -6.36 -13.31 3.15
N THR A 72 -6.03 -14.19 2.22
CA THR A 72 -5.86 -15.62 2.48
C THR A 72 -4.58 -15.97 3.25
N GLN A 73 -3.63 -15.03 3.38
CA GLN A 73 -2.42 -15.25 4.17
C GLN A 73 -2.74 -15.30 5.67
N ALA A 74 -2.02 -16.15 6.39
CA ALA A 74 -2.11 -16.24 7.85
C ALA A 74 -1.65 -14.93 8.51
N SER A 75 -2.37 -14.54 9.57
CA SER A 75 -1.96 -13.42 10.42
C SER A 75 -0.94 -13.85 11.48
N PRO A 76 0.04 -12.98 11.85
CA PRO A 76 0.27 -11.67 11.26
C PRO A 76 0.88 -11.78 9.85
N ARG A 77 0.26 -11.13 8.87
CA ARG A 77 0.78 -11.02 7.50
C ARG A 77 2.05 -10.19 7.49
N ALA A 78 2.81 -10.22 6.40
CA ALA A 78 4.15 -9.61 6.34
C ALA A 78 4.17 -8.13 6.72
N HIS A 79 3.13 -7.37 6.35
CA HIS A 79 2.99 -5.95 6.65
C HIS A 79 2.06 -5.67 7.84
N GLU A 80 1.60 -6.67 8.58
CA GLU A 80 0.81 -6.48 9.80
C GLU A 80 1.71 -6.24 11.02
N THR A 81 1.10 -5.85 12.14
CA THR A 81 1.81 -5.72 13.42
C THR A 81 2.38 -7.08 13.82
N GLY A 82 3.68 -7.15 14.12
CA GLY A 82 4.39 -8.41 14.36
C GLY A 82 4.86 -9.14 13.09
N GLY A 83 4.44 -8.70 11.90
CA GLY A 83 4.93 -9.19 10.61
C GLY A 83 6.36 -8.73 10.31
N THR A 84 6.99 -9.35 9.31
CA THR A 84 8.39 -9.11 8.89
C THR A 84 8.72 -7.63 8.70
N TYR A 85 7.81 -6.85 8.12
CA TYR A 85 8.03 -5.43 7.81
C TYR A 85 7.43 -4.49 8.88
N GLY A 86 6.73 -5.03 9.88
CA GLY A 86 6.14 -4.29 10.98
C GLY A 86 7.00 -4.23 12.25
N ARG A 87 8.11 -4.99 12.30
CA ARG A 87 8.96 -5.15 13.49
C ARG A 87 10.44 -4.96 13.18
N PHE A 88 11.22 -4.64 14.20
CA PHE A 88 12.66 -4.83 14.19
C PHE A 88 12.96 -6.32 14.41
N PRO A 89 13.53 -7.08 13.46
CA PRO A 89 13.75 -8.52 13.62
C PRO A 89 14.61 -8.87 14.83
N GLN A 90 15.61 -8.03 15.14
CA GLN A 90 16.50 -8.25 16.27
C GLN A 90 15.85 -7.92 17.63
N TYR A 91 14.95 -6.93 17.68
CA TYR A 91 14.42 -6.42 18.95
C TYR A 91 12.98 -6.84 19.25
N GLY A 92 12.26 -7.41 18.26
CA GLY A 92 10.87 -7.82 18.39
C GLY A 92 9.84 -6.68 18.52
N ALA A 93 10.28 -5.45 18.82
CA ALA A 93 9.45 -4.27 18.93
C ALA A 93 8.94 -3.76 17.56
N ASN A 94 7.81 -3.06 17.57
CA ASN A 94 7.22 -2.46 16.38
C ASN A 94 8.03 -1.26 15.88
N VAL A 95 8.11 -1.12 14.56
CA VAL A 95 8.81 0.01 13.93
C VAL A 95 7.92 1.26 13.93
N THR A 96 8.45 2.39 14.42
CA THR A 96 7.77 3.69 14.37
C THR A 96 8.31 4.53 13.21
N GLY A 97 7.46 4.83 12.22
CA GLY A 97 7.81 5.60 11.03
C GLY A 97 7.79 7.11 11.22
N ALA A 98 6.94 7.62 12.12
CA ALA A 98 6.81 9.03 12.47
C ALA A 98 6.02 9.20 13.78
N CYS A 99 6.18 10.35 14.43
CA CYS A 99 5.45 10.72 15.64
C CYS A 99 4.69 12.04 15.39
N TYR A 100 3.45 12.13 15.87
CA TYR A 100 2.60 13.29 15.71
C TYR A 100 1.86 13.59 17.01
N ALA A 101 1.60 14.87 17.28
CA ALA A 101 0.78 15.27 18.42
C ALA A 101 -0.72 14.99 18.13
N PRO A 102 -1.54 14.70 19.16
CA PRO A 102 -2.98 14.60 19.00
C PRO A 102 -3.57 15.85 18.33
N GLY A 103 -4.39 15.67 17.30
CA GLY A 103 -5.01 16.77 16.54
C GLY A 103 -4.09 17.48 15.53
N ALA A 104 -2.83 17.06 15.39
CA ALA A 104 -1.93 17.65 14.41
C ALA A 104 -2.39 17.34 12.97
N ALA A 105 -2.45 18.36 12.12
CA ALA A 105 -2.54 18.16 10.67
C ALA A 105 -1.24 17.50 10.18
N MET A 106 -1.37 16.52 9.28
CA MET A 106 -0.25 15.74 8.76
C MET A 106 -0.25 15.74 7.24
N ASN A 107 0.91 16.03 6.66
CA ASN A 107 1.14 15.95 5.22
C ASN A 107 1.42 14.50 4.84
N LEU A 108 0.54 13.92 4.03
CA LEU A 108 0.73 12.60 3.46
C LEU A 108 1.39 12.72 2.09
N LYS A 109 2.38 11.87 1.83
CA LYS A 109 3.00 11.75 0.50
C LYS A 109 2.79 10.36 -0.04
N VAL A 110 2.05 10.25 -1.13
CA VAL A 110 1.91 9.03 -1.92
C VAL A 110 2.77 9.15 -3.17
N GLN A 111 3.51 8.10 -3.49
CA GLN A 111 4.21 7.97 -4.76
C GLN A 111 3.49 6.96 -5.63
N LEU A 112 3.00 7.41 -6.79
CA LEU A 112 2.55 6.53 -7.86
C LEU A 112 3.77 6.15 -8.72
N THR A 113 3.93 4.86 -8.99
CA THR A 113 5.06 4.30 -9.76
C THR A 113 4.63 3.75 -11.11
N ALA A 114 3.36 3.39 -11.27
CA ALA A 114 2.75 3.08 -12.54
C ALA A 114 1.30 3.57 -12.54
N ASN A 115 0.86 4.06 -13.69
CA ASN A 115 -0.51 4.46 -13.95
C ASN A 115 -1.05 3.43 -14.94
N HIS A 116 -1.82 2.43 -14.49
CA HIS A 116 -2.46 1.46 -15.38
C HIS A 116 -3.80 1.98 -15.89
#